data_AF-A0A519QN43-F1
#
_entry.id   AF-A0A519QN43-F1
#
_cell.length_a   1.000
_cell.length_b   1.000
_cell.length_c   1.000
_cell.angle_alpha   90.00
_cell.angle_beta   90.00
_cell.angle_gamma   90.00
#
_symmetry.space_group_name_H-M   'P 1'
#
loop_
_entity.id
_entity.type
_entity.pdbx_description
1 polymer ?
#
loop_
_entity_poly.entity_id
_entity_poly.type
_entity_poly.pdbx_seq_one_letter_code
_entity_poly.pdbx_strand_id
1 'polypeptide(L)'
;MTPSQFYKQLRPENFSDSDTTSQSELPREHLAYELNQISTNQKQDEFESLSRRLAEKFVAPNLIPQVGPTGGGDGKTDFETYPVSESISSRWFIPENGWNNDEKWAFAISAKLDWKGKLKKDIKSILSTERGYTRIYFISNQKISSKKKKDAQDEFIKEFEIDVIILDGEWILEKIYSSGLIDLAVDSLNLSDTYKNKLTSLGKNDADRIKKLTEIEEKIANPKRYF
;
A
#
# COMPACT_ATOMS: atom_id res chain seq x y z
N MET A 1 -32.66 14.31 -24.82
CA MET A 1 -32.91 13.62 -23.54
C MET A 1 -32.33 12.22 -23.67
N THR A 2 -31.43 11.80 -22.76
CA THR A 2 -30.88 10.43 -22.85
C THR A 2 -31.89 9.42 -22.31
N PRO A 3 -31.85 8.14 -22.74
CA PRO A 3 -32.73 7.10 -22.19
C PRO A 3 -32.66 7.00 -20.66
N SER A 4 -31.47 7.15 -20.08
CA SER A 4 -31.26 7.17 -18.62
C SER A 4 -32.01 8.30 -17.93
N GLN A 5 -31.97 9.53 -18.49
CA GLN A 5 -32.70 10.67 -17.94
C GLN A 5 -34.22 10.47 -18.00
N PHE A 6 -34.73 9.85 -19.07
CA PHE A 6 -36.15 9.53 -19.21
C PHE A 6 -36.62 8.50 -18.17
N TYR A 7 -35.86 7.42 -17.97
CA TYR A 7 -36.20 6.42 -16.94
C TYR A 7 -36.06 6.97 -15.51
N LYS A 8 -35.07 7.85 -15.25
CA LYS A 8 -34.91 8.51 -13.95
C LYS A 8 -36.10 9.42 -13.60
N GLN A 9 -36.75 10.03 -14.60
CA GLN A 9 -37.99 10.79 -14.38
C GLN A 9 -39.19 9.89 -14.05
N LEU A 10 -39.29 8.72 -14.67
CA LEU A 10 -40.42 7.80 -14.45
C LEU A 10 -40.32 7.02 -13.14
N ARG A 11 -39.10 6.65 -12.74
CA ARG A 11 -38.81 5.77 -11.59
C ARG A 11 -37.59 6.25 -10.81
N PRO A 12 -37.61 7.47 -10.24
CA PRO A 12 -36.47 8.04 -9.54
C PRO A 12 -35.94 7.16 -8.40
N GLU A 13 -36.80 6.36 -7.76
CA GLU A 13 -36.47 5.43 -6.68
C GLU A 13 -35.46 4.33 -7.07
N ASN A 14 -35.37 3.99 -8.36
CA ASN A 14 -34.46 2.96 -8.85
C ASN A 14 -33.06 3.51 -9.17
N PHE A 15 -32.88 4.83 -9.20
CA PHE A 15 -31.62 5.48 -9.54
C PHE A 15 -30.95 6.01 -8.28
N SER A 16 -29.62 6.13 -8.30
CA SER A 16 -28.89 6.79 -7.22
C SER A 16 -29.24 8.28 -7.18
N ASP A 17 -29.54 8.76 -5.98
CA ASP A 17 -29.78 10.16 -5.63
C ASP A 17 -28.59 10.80 -4.90
N SER A 18 -27.51 10.04 -4.68
CA SER A 18 -26.25 10.56 -4.18
C SER A 18 -25.50 11.31 -5.27
N ASP A 19 -25.01 12.49 -4.90
CA ASP A 19 -24.09 13.25 -5.74
C ASP A 19 -22.65 12.99 -5.29
N THR A 20 -21.77 12.79 -6.26
CA THR A 20 -20.32 12.72 -6.02
C THR A 20 -19.80 14.14 -6.16
N THR A 21 -19.59 14.82 -5.04
CA THR A 21 -18.97 16.14 -5.02
C THR A 21 -17.48 15.95 -4.80
N SER A 22 -16.66 16.30 -5.79
CA SER A 22 -15.20 16.36 -5.63
C SER A 22 -14.86 17.56 -4.75
N GLN A 23 -14.43 17.33 -3.51
CA GLN A 23 -13.78 18.36 -2.69
C GLN A 23 -12.34 17.95 -2.38
N SER A 24 -11.43 18.88 -2.64
CA SER A 24 -9.96 18.85 -2.44
C SER A 24 -9.29 17.47 -2.49
N GLU A 25 -8.85 17.08 -3.68
CA GLU A 25 -7.88 15.98 -3.81
C GLU A 25 -6.57 16.36 -3.11
N LEU A 26 -5.93 15.40 -2.44
CA LEU A 26 -4.59 15.56 -1.85
C LEU A 26 -3.60 16.04 -2.92
N PRO A 27 -3.07 17.29 -2.84
CA PRO A 27 -2.12 17.77 -3.84
C PRO A 27 -0.79 17.03 -3.72
N ARG A 28 -0.14 16.77 -4.86
CA ARG A 28 1.16 16.07 -4.91
C ARG A 28 2.23 16.73 -4.05
N GLU A 29 2.24 18.06 -4.03
CA GLU A 29 3.17 18.84 -3.22
C GLU A 29 2.93 18.65 -1.72
N HIS A 30 1.66 18.54 -1.31
CA HIS A 30 1.31 18.32 0.09
C HIS A 30 1.70 16.91 0.54
N LEU A 31 1.42 15.88 -0.26
CA LEU A 31 1.89 14.53 0.04
C LEU A 31 3.42 14.45 0.07
N ALA A 32 4.11 15.12 -0.85
CA ALA A 32 5.57 15.18 -0.85
C ALA A 32 6.12 15.85 0.43
N TYR A 33 5.44 16.88 0.94
CA TYR A 33 5.78 17.51 2.21
C TYR A 33 5.56 16.57 3.40
N GLU A 34 4.40 15.91 3.47
CA GLU A 34 4.09 14.93 4.53
C GLU A 34 5.12 13.80 4.56
N LEU A 35 5.51 13.26 3.40
CA LEU A 35 6.56 12.24 3.30
C LEU A 35 7.90 12.74 3.85
N ASN A 36 8.27 14.00 3.60
CA ASN A 36 9.50 14.58 4.13
C ASN A 36 9.44 14.76 5.66
N GLN A 37 8.25 15.00 6.21
CA GLN A 37 8.05 15.20 7.65
C GLN A 37 7.82 13.91 8.45
N ILE A 38 7.81 12.72 7.83
CA ILE A 38 7.59 11.44 8.54
C ILE A 38 8.45 11.31 9.80
N SER A 39 9.76 11.55 9.67
CA SER A 39 10.70 11.42 10.80
C SER A 39 10.47 12.49 11.86
N THR A 40 10.11 13.71 11.45
CA THR A 40 9.84 14.84 12.35
C THR A 40 8.55 14.61 13.16
N ASN A 41 7.51 14.13 12.49
CA ASN A 41 6.17 13.95 13.03
C ASN A 41 5.97 12.59 13.72
N GLN A 42 7.05 11.80 13.86
CA GLN A 42 7.02 10.46 14.46
C GLN A 42 6.00 9.51 13.78
N LYS A 43 5.84 9.64 12.46
CA LYS A 43 4.88 8.85 11.66
C LYS A 43 5.51 7.62 11.00
N GLN A 44 6.48 6.98 11.66
CA GLN A 44 7.22 5.85 11.08
C GLN A 44 6.31 4.65 10.85
N ASP A 45 5.40 4.36 11.79
CA ASP A 45 4.48 3.22 11.72
C ASP A 45 3.47 3.41 10.57
N GLU A 46 2.96 4.64 10.39
CA GLU A 46 2.09 5.01 9.27
C GLU A 46 2.81 4.90 7.92
N PHE A 47 4.09 5.30 7.88
CA PHE A 47 4.90 5.14 6.69
C PHE A 47 5.18 3.66 6.36
N GLU A 48 5.38 2.83 7.37
CA GLU A 48 5.50 1.38 7.21
C GLU A 48 4.23 0.79 6.62
N SER A 49 3.06 1.18 7.15
CA SER A 49 1.75 0.76 6.64
C SER A 49 1.55 1.18 5.17
N LEU A 50 1.88 2.43 4.83
CA LEU A 50 1.81 2.91 3.44
C LEU A 50 2.72 2.08 2.52
N SER A 51 3.97 1.89 2.94
CA SER A 51 4.99 1.17 2.18
C SER A 51 4.59 -0.28 1.96
N ARG A 52 4.04 -0.95 2.99
CA ARG A 52 3.49 -2.30 2.89
C ARG A 52 2.34 -2.37 1.90
N ARG A 53 1.32 -1.50 2.01
CA ARG A 53 0.17 -1.49 1.09
C ARG A 53 0.58 -1.21 -0.36
N LEU A 54 1.59 -0.37 -0.58
CA LEU A 54 2.15 -0.14 -1.91
C LEU A 54 2.92 -1.37 -2.43
N ALA A 55 3.70 -2.02 -1.58
CA ALA A 55 4.42 -3.25 -1.93
C ALA A 55 3.45 -4.40 -2.24
N GLU A 56 2.37 -4.56 -1.48
CA GLU A 56 1.29 -5.54 -1.73
C GLU A 56 0.69 -5.37 -3.13
N LYS A 57 0.51 -4.11 -3.57
CA LYS A 57 -0.16 -3.81 -4.83
C LYS A 57 0.77 -3.82 -6.06
N PHE A 58 2.03 -3.42 -5.90
CA PHE A 58 2.95 -3.22 -7.02
C PHE A 58 4.14 -4.18 -7.07
N VAL A 59 4.46 -4.86 -5.97
CA VAL A 59 5.63 -5.73 -5.86
C VAL A 59 5.20 -7.18 -5.68
N ALA A 60 4.56 -7.53 -4.56
CA ALA A 60 4.16 -8.90 -4.25
C ALA A 60 2.96 -8.90 -3.29
N PRO A 61 1.86 -9.63 -3.60
CA PRO A 61 0.67 -9.65 -2.74
C PRO A 61 0.80 -10.55 -1.50
N ASN A 62 1.83 -11.39 -1.42
CA ASN A 62 2.07 -12.36 -0.36
C ASN A 62 3.10 -11.87 0.67
N LEU A 63 2.83 -10.73 1.30
CA LEU A 63 3.69 -10.20 2.36
C LEU A 63 3.17 -10.61 3.74
N ILE A 64 4.07 -11.07 4.61
CA ILE A 64 3.77 -11.26 6.03
C ILE A 64 4.36 -10.08 6.80
N PRO A 65 3.53 -9.27 7.47
CA PRO A 65 4.04 -8.25 8.39
C PRO A 65 4.66 -8.92 9.59
N GLN A 66 5.72 -8.35 10.12
CA GLN A 66 6.32 -8.82 11.36
C GLN A 66 5.47 -8.37 12.56
N VAL A 67 4.38 -9.08 12.85
CA VAL A 67 3.53 -8.84 14.02
C VAL A 67 3.84 -9.87 15.13
N GLY A 68 4.44 -9.42 16.23
CA GLY A 68 4.73 -10.23 17.40
C GLY A 68 4.99 -9.35 18.64
N PRO A 69 4.80 -9.87 19.87
CA PRO A 69 5.08 -9.11 21.08
C PRO A 69 6.54 -8.68 21.11
N THR A 70 6.79 -7.39 21.25
CA THR A 70 8.09 -6.67 21.13
C THR A 70 9.16 -7.11 22.15
N GLY A 71 8.96 -8.24 22.84
CA GLY A 71 9.79 -8.74 23.94
C GLY A 71 10.58 -10.02 23.67
N GLY A 72 10.69 -10.49 22.42
CA GLY A 72 11.46 -11.71 22.15
C GLY A 72 11.74 -11.96 20.68
N GLY A 73 12.87 -11.43 20.20
CA GLY A 73 13.35 -11.62 18.83
C GLY A 73 12.84 -10.54 17.88
N ASP A 74 13.58 -9.44 17.82
CA ASP A 74 13.42 -8.43 16.76
C ASP A 74 13.76 -9.12 15.44
N GLY A 75 12.73 -9.55 14.71
CA GLY A 75 12.93 -10.08 13.38
C GLY A 75 13.52 -8.97 12.51
N LYS A 76 14.55 -9.33 11.75
CA LYS A 76 15.52 -8.38 11.18
C LYS A 76 15.03 -7.70 9.89
N THR A 77 13.73 -7.79 9.61
CA THR A 77 13.03 -7.34 8.38
C THR A 77 11.71 -6.71 8.76
N ASP A 78 11.24 -5.69 8.03
CA ASP A 78 9.92 -5.10 8.30
C ASP A 78 8.79 -6.04 7.82
N PHE A 79 9.01 -6.68 6.67
CA PHE A 79 8.17 -7.78 6.15
C PHE A 79 8.92 -8.64 5.15
N GLU A 80 8.41 -9.85 4.90
CA GLU A 80 8.97 -10.82 3.96
C GLU A 80 7.88 -11.50 3.13
N THR A 81 8.25 -11.97 1.93
CA THR A 81 7.36 -12.83 1.13
C THR A 81 7.32 -14.25 1.70
N TYR A 82 6.16 -14.92 1.59
CA TYR A 82 6.01 -16.32 1.97
C TYR A 82 5.64 -17.21 0.77
N PRO A 83 6.03 -18.50 0.77
CA PRO A 83 5.69 -19.40 -0.32
C PRO A 83 4.18 -19.64 -0.38
N VAL A 84 3.62 -19.59 -1.58
CA VAL A 84 2.19 -19.82 -1.86
C VAL A 84 2.05 -20.84 -2.98
N SER A 85 1.00 -21.68 -2.90
CA SER A 85 0.75 -22.70 -3.93
C SER A 85 0.55 -22.09 -5.32
N GLU A 86 1.00 -22.78 -6.36
CA GLU A 86 0.91 -22.34 -7.76
C GLU A 86 -0.53 -22.01 -8.23
N SER A 87 -1.52 -22.76 -7.73
CA SER A 87 -2.94 -22.54 -8.05
C SER A 87 -3.49 -21.20 -7.52
N ILE A 88 -2.85 -20.62 -6.52
CA ILE A 88 -3.18 -19.32 -5.92
C ILE A 88 -2.35 -18.24 -6.60
N SER A 89 -1.04 -18.45 -6.77
CA SER A 89 -0.16 -17.45 -7.40
C SER A 89 -0.52 -17.16 -8.86
N SER A 90 -0.99 -18.16 -9.60
CA SER A 90 -1.49 -18.00 -10.99
C SER A 90 -2.69 -17.07 -11.14
N ARG A 91 -3.41 -16.77 -10.04
CA ARG A 91 -4.57 -15.85 -10.05
C ARG A 91 -4.17 -14.42 -9.73
N TRP A 92 -2.92 -14.18 -9.34
CA TRP A 92 -2.45 -12.83 -9.08
C TRP A 92 -2.19 -12.12 -10.39
N PHE A 93 -2.58 -10.85 -10.46
CA PHE A 93 -2.14 -9.98 -11.53
C PHE A 93 -0.67 -9.64 -11.30
N ILE A 94 0.22 -10.48 -11.82
CA ILE A 94 1.65 -10.23 -11.83
C ILE A 94 1.97 -9.62 -13.19
N PRO A 95 2.20 -8.30 -13.32
CA PRO A 95 2.85 -7.80 -14.53
C PRO A 95 4.18 -8.57 -14.66
N GLU A 96 4.53 -9.04 -15.86
CA GLU A 96 5.68 -9.91 -16.16
C GLU A 96 6.99 -9.44 -15.48
N ASN A 97 7.18 -9.79 -14.21
CA ASN A 97 8.23 -9.23 -13.34
C ASN A 97 9.12 -10.31 -12.72
N GLY A 98 9.25 -11.46 -13.36
CA GLY A 98 10.29 -12.44 -13.04
C GLY A 98 10.22 -13.06 -11.64
N TRP A 99 9.05 -13.05 -10.97
CA TRP A 99 8.87 -13.81 -9.73
C TRP A 99 8.73 -15.30 -10.06
N ASN A 100 9.77 -16.07 -9.75
CA ASN A 100 9.70 -17.53 -9.74
C ASN A 100 9.26 -18.00 -8.34
N ASN A 101 8.50 -19.11 -8.25
CA ASN A 101 7.95 -19.65 -6.99
C ASN A 101 8.99 -19.86 -5.86
N ASP A 102 10.28 -19.93 -6.19
CA ASP A 102 11.38 -20.16 -5.25
C ASP A 102 12.06 -18.88 -4.73
N GLU A 103 11.65 -17.71 -5.19
CA GLU A 103 12.24 -16.44 -4.74
C GLU A 103 11.69 -16.00 -3.37
N LYS A 104 12.61 -15.70 -2.46
CA LYS A 104 12.30 -15.09 -1.15
C LYS A 104 12.78 -13.65 -1.14
N TRP A 105 11.85 -12.71 -1.00
CA TRP A 105 12.15 -11.30 -0.95
C TRP A 105 12.04 -10.77 0.48
N ALA A 106 13.02 -9.97 0.87
CA ALA A 106 13.01 -9.23 2.12
C ALA A 106 12.75 -7.75 1.87
N PHE A 107 12.03 -7.11 2.79
CA PHE A 107 11.75 -5.68 2.71
C PHE A 107 12.33 -4.94 3.91
N ALA A 108 12.93 -3.79 3.62
CA ALA A 108 13.46 -2.85 4.59
C ALA A 108 12.91 -1.45 4.30
N ILE A 109 12.52 -0.73 5.35
CA ILE A 109 11.88 0.58 5.28
C ILE A 109 12.69 1.58 6.09
N SER A 110 12.86 2.77 5.53
CA SER A 110 13.55 3.84 6.25
C SER A 110 13.06 5.23 5.87
N ALA A 111 12.70 5.98 6.91
CA ALA A 111 12.43 7.41 6.82
C ALA A 111 13.67 8.30 7.09
N LYS A 112 14.87 7.70 7.23
CA LYS A 112 16.11 8.43 7.61
C LYS A 112 16.74 9.18 6.44
N LEU A 113 17.33 10.35 6.73
CA LEU A 113 18.12 11.14 5.78
C LEU A 113 19.34 10.35 5.26
N ASP A 114 20.07 9.69 6.15
CA ASP A 114 21.16 8.77 5.79
C ASP A 114 20.59 7.40 5.38
N TRP A 115 19.88 7.39 4.24
CA TRP A 115 19.26 6.20 3.69
C TRP A 115 20.29 5.13 3.29
N LYS A 116 21.46 5.54 2.77
CA LYS A 116 22.51 4.61 2.30
C LYS A 116 23.16 3.86 3.46
N GLY A 117 23.51 4.57 4.54
CA GLY A 117 24.07 3.94 5.74
C GLY A 117 23.07 3.00 6.42
N LYS A 118 21.78 3.35 6.43
CA LYS A 118 20.70 2.49 6.95
C LYS A 118 20.51 1.24 6.08
N LEU A 119 20.39 1.40 4.75
CA LEU A 119 20.29 0.28 3.81
C LEU A 119 21.43 -0.73 3.98
N LYS A 120 22.67 -0.27 4.10
CA LYS A 120 23.83 -1.15 4.33
C LYS A 120 23.72 -1.95 5.64
N LYS A 121 23.21 -1.33 6.71
CA LYS A 121 22.98 -2.03 7.99
C LYS A 121 21.86 -3.06 7.86
N ASP A 122 20.79 -2.71 7.17
CA ASP A 122 19.63 -3.58 6.98
C ASP A 122 20.00 -4.79 6.12
N ILE A 123 20.72 -4.62 5.01
CA ILE A 123 21.23 -5.73 4.19
C ILE A 123 22.05 -6.71 5.04
N LYS A 124 22.98 -6.22 5.86
CA LYS A 124 23.78 -7.08 6.76
C LYS A 124 22.90 -7.81 7.76
N SER A 125 21.91 -7.13 8.33
CA SER A 125 20.96 -7.71 9.27
C SER A 125 20.15 -8.83 8.62
N ILE A 126 19.62 -8.59 7.42
CA ILE A 126 18.83 -9.53 6.63
C ILE A 126 19.66 -10.76 6.25
N LEU A 127 20.86 -10.56 5.71
CA LEU A 127 21.74 -11.66 5.31
C LEU A 127 22.18 -12.52 6.51
N SER A 128 22.36 -11.92 7.69
CA SER A 128 22.69 -12.65 8.92
C SER A 128 21.58 -13.60 9.42
N THR A 129 20.39 -13.58 8.82
CA THR A 129 19.33 -14.54 9.14
C THR A 129 19.48 -15.87 8.41
N GLU A 130 20.32 -15.94 7.37
CA GLU A 130 20.56 -17.12 6.53
C GLU A 130 19.26 -17.77 5.97
N ARG A 131 18.20 -16.98 5.78
CA ARG A 131 16.88 -17.44 5.30
C ARG A 131 16.83 -17.73 3.79
N GLY A 132 17.92 -17.44 3.07
CA GLY A 132 18.05 -17.65 1.62
C GLY A 132 17.27 -16.62 0.79
N TYR A 133 17.31 -15.34 1.17
CA TYR A 133 16.69 -14.27 0.37
C TYR A 133 17.43 -14.08 -0.96
N THR A 134 16.66 -13.93 -2.04
CA THR A 134 17.19 -13.72 -3.40
C THR A 134 17.24 -12.25 -3.78
N ARG A 135 16.37 -11.43 -3.16
CA ARG A 135 16.24 -10.00 -3.45
C ARG A 135 15.83 -9.21 -2.20
N ILE A 136 16.35 -8.00 -2.07
CA ILE A 136 16.00 -7.06 -1.00
C ILE A 136 15.36 -5.81 -1.62
N TYR A 137 14.16 -5.47 -1.17
CA TYR A 137 13.51 -4.20 -1.50
C TYR A 137 13.71 -3.21 -0.37
N PHE A 138 14.19 -2.02 -0.70
CA PHE A 138 14.35 -0.93 0.25
C PHE A 138 13.44 0.23 -0.11
N ILE A 139 12.52 0.57 0.78
CA ILE A 139 11.57 1.67 0.58
C ILE A 139 12.00 2.86 1.45
N SER A 140 12.13 4.03 0.82
CA SER A 140 12.49 5.26 1.54
C SER A 140 11.59 6.43 1.17
N ASN A 141 11.33 7.30 2.16
CA ASN A 141 10.65 8.58 1.95
C ASN A 141 11.53 9.62 1.24
N GLN A 142 12.85 9.40 1.20
CA GLN A 142 13.80 10.33 0.62
C GLN A 142 13.68 10.36 -0.90
N LYS A 143 13.84 11.54 -1.51
CA LYS A 143 13.93 11.68 -2.97
C LYS A 143 15.37 11.46 -3.41
N ILE A 144 15.66 10.31 -4.01
CA ILE A 144 17.03 9.90 -4.36
C ILE A 144 17.20 10.03 -5.86
N SER A 145 18.25 10.74 -6.30
CA SER A 145 18.52 10.86 -7.74
C SER A 145 18.77 9.49 -8.37
N SER A 146 18.32 9.32 -9.62
CA SER A 146 18.46 8.06 -10.36
C SER A 146 19.89 7.54 -10.40
N LYS A 147 20.88 8.44 -10.55
CA LYS A 147 22.30 8.11 -10.50
C LYS A 147 22.70 7.52 -9.14
N LYS A 148 22.37 8.18 -8.03
CA LYS A 148 22.71 7.70 -6.67
C LYS A 148 22.04 6.37 -6.35
N LYS A 149 20.81 6.13 -6.84
CA LYS A 149 20.12 4.84 -6.70
C LYS A 149 20.91 3.73 -7.39
N LYS A 150 21.23 3.90 -8.67
CA LYS A 150 21.99 2.92 -9.45
C LYS A 150 23.38 2.67 -8.86
N ASP A 151 24.11 3.74 -8.54
CA ASP A 151 25.45 3.62 -7.94
C ASP A 151 25.41 2.80 -6.63
N ALA A 152 24.39 3.02 -5.78
CA ALA A 152 24.23 2.27 -4.53
C ALA A 152 23.80 0.80 -4.77
N GLN A 153 22.92 0.54 -5.73
CA GLN A 153 22.52 -0.82 -6.10
C GLN A 153 23.73 -1.60 -6.64
N ASP A 154 24.50 -1.03 -7.56
CA ASP A 154 25.69 -1.66 -8.13
C ASP A 154 26.77 -1.92 -7.07
N GLU A 155 26.93 -1.02 -6.10
CA GLU A 155 27.84 -1.19 -4.96
C GLU A 155 27.40 -2.36 -4.08
N PHE A 156 26.12 -2.44 -3.72
CA PHE A 156 25.63 -3.48 -2.82
C PHE A 156 25.50 -4.85 -3.49
N ILE A 157 25.17 -4.90 -4.78
CA ILE A 157 25.20 -6.15 -5.56
C ILE A 157 26.63 -6.72 -5.56
N LYS A 158 27.65 -5.88 -5.72
CA LYS A 158 29.06 -6.32 -5.68
C LYS A 158 29.54 -6.68 -4.28
N GLU A 159 29.09 -5.97 -3.25
CA GLU A 159 29.54 -6.20 -1.86
C GLU A 159 28.86 -7.43 -1.23
N PHE A 160 27.60 -7.70 -1.56
CA PHE A 160 26.77 -8.68 -0.87
C PHE A 160 26.23 -9.81 -1.75
N GLU A 161 26.50 -9.77 -3.07
CA GLU A 161 26.04 -10.76 -4.05
C GLU A 161 24.52 -10.99 -4.05
N ILE A 162 23.74 -9.99 -3.65
CA ILE A 162 22.27 -10.02 -3.60
C ILE A 162 21.67 -8.87 -4.40
N ASP A 163 20.56 -9.11 -5.09
CA ASP A 163 19.86 -8.09 -5.85
C ASP A 163 19.14 -7.11 -4.89
N VAL A 164 19.39 -5.81 -5.05
CA VAL A 164 18.85 -4.77 -4.19
C VAL A 164 18.04 -3.78 -5.04
N ILE A 165 16.77 -3.60 -4.71
CA ILE A 165 15.88 -2.65 -5.38
C ILE A 165 15.54 -1.49 -4.46
N ILE A 166 15.86 -0.27 -4.87
CA ILE A 166 15.56 0.96 -4.11
C ILE A 166 14.31 1.62 -4.67
N LEU A 167 13.27 1.71 -3.83
CA LEU A 167 12.02 2.43 -4.08
C LEU A 167 12.04 3.71 -3.25
N ASP A 168 12.15 4.86 -3.91
CA ASP A 168 12.31 6.16 -3.26
C ASP A 168 11.00 6.95 -3.17
N GLY A 169 11.05 8.12 -2.51
CA GLY A 169 9.88 8.95 -2.31
C GLY A 169 9.23 9.42 -3.61
N GLU A 170 10.02 9.56 -4.68
CA GLU A 170 9.49 9.91 -6.00
C GLU A 170 8.72 8.73 -6.63
N TRP A 171 9.20 7.49 -6.47
CA TRP A 171 8.45 6.30 -6.86
C TRP A 171 7.11 6.20 -6.11
N ILE A 172 7.10 6.48 -4.80
CA ILE A 172 5.87 6.49 -3.99
C ILE A 172 4.85 7.50 -4.55
N LEU A 173 5.30 8.74 -4.80
CA LEU A 173 4.44 9.78 -5.38
C LEU A 173 3.90 9.37 -6.75
N GLU A 174 4.78 8.94 -7.67
CA GLU A 174 4.37 8.50 -9.01
C GLU A 174 3.34 7.38 -8.97
N LYS A 175 3.55 6.36 -8.14
CA LYS A 175 2.61 5.23 -8.02
C LYS A 175 1.26 5.64 -7.42
N ILE A 176 1.26 6.53 -6.43
CA ILE A 176 0.02 7.01 -5.82
C ILE A 176 -0.83 7.78 -6.84
N TYR A 177 -0.24 8.72 -7.56
CA TYR A 177 -0.98 9.57 -8.50
C TYR A 177 -1.31 8.86 -9.82
N SER A 178 -0.38 8.09 -10.39
CA SER A 178 -0.62 7.40 -11.67
C SER A 178 -1.69 6.31 -11.57
N SER A 179 -1.85 5.70 -10.39
CA SER A 179 -2.78 4.58 -10.16
C SER A 179 -4.03 4.96 -9.37
N GLY A 180 -4.26 6.26 -9.12
CA GLY A 180 -5.44 6.77 -8.41
C GLY A 180 -5.55 6.29 -6.95
N LEU A 181 -4.43 6.12 -6.26
CA LEU A 181 -4.35 5.56 -4.90
C LEU A 181 -4.34 6.63 -3.79
N ILE A 182 -4.92 7.79 -4.04
CA ILE A 182 -4.94 8.90 -3.08
C ILE A 182 -5.62 8.49 -1.78
N ASP A 183 -6.77 7.81 -1.86
CA ASP A 183 -7.50 7.35 -0.67
C ASP A 183 -6.65 6.38 0.17
N LEU A 184 -5.89 5.49 -0.48
CA LEU A 184 -4.95 4.58 0.19
C LEU A 184 -3.85 5.36 0.91
N ALA A 185 -3.32 6.43 0.30
CA ALA A 185 -2.31 7.27 0.92
C ALA A 185 -2.86 8.04 2.13
N VAL A 186 -4.09 8.58 2.01
CA VAL A 186 -4.78 9.29 3.10
C VAL A 186 -5.04 8.34 4.28
N ASP A 187 -5.59 7.17 4.02
CA ASP A 187 -5.86 6.16 5.06
C ASP A 187 -4.58 5.66 5.74
N SER A 188 -3.51 5.43 4.97
CA SER A 188 -2.28 4.87 5.52
C SER A 188 -1.48 5.88 6.33
N LEU A 189 -1.47 7.15 5.91
CA LEU A 189 -0.78 8.24 6.60
C LEU A 189 -1.61 8.92 7.69
N ASN A 190 -2.83 8.41 7.92
CA ASN A 190 -3.81 8.94 8.86
C ASN A 190 -4.02 10.45 8.66
N LEU A 191 -4.18 10.86 7.39
CA LEU A 191 -4.47 12.25 7.03
C LEU A 191 -5.97 12.52 7.15
N SER A 192 -6.34 13.79 7.17
CA SER A 192 -7.75 14.20 7.21
C SER A 192 -8.53 13.61 6.02
N ASP A 193 -9.73 13.07 6.31
CA ASP A 193 -10.66 12.53 5.32
C ASP A 193 -11.05 13.57 4.24
N THR A 194 -10.86 14.85 4.51
CA THR A 194 -11.02 15.94 3.54
C THR A 194 -10.12 15.82 2.31
N TYR A 195 -9.04 15.05 2.39
CA TYR A 195 -8.10 14.82 1.29
C TYR A 195 -8.47 13.60 0.43
N LYS A 196 -9.51 12.84 0.80
CA LYS A 196 -10.00 11.71 0.02
C LYS A 196 -10.70 12.20 -1.23
N ASN A 197 -10.62 11.41 -2.29
CA ASN A 197 -11.23 11.71 -3.58
C ASN A 197 -12.76 11.73 -3.54
N LYS A 198 -13.40 11.30 -2.43
CA LYS A 198 -14.85 11.08 -2.39
C LYS A 198 -15.48 11.38 -1.03
N LEU A 199 -16.13 12.53 -0.93
CA LEU A 199 -17.30 12.69 -0.08
C LEU A 199 -18.53 12.42 -0.95
N THR A 200 -19.08 11.22 -0.82
CA THR A 200 -20.41 10.94 -1.40
C THR A 200 -21.41 11.66 -0.52
N SER A 201 -22.07 12.70 -1.03
CA SER A 201 -23.25 13.24 -0.35
C SER A 201 -24.35 12.21 -0.53
N LEU A 202 -24.51 11.34 0.46
CA LEU A 202 -25.54 10.31 0.46
C LEU A 202 -26.92 10.95 0.32
N GLY A 203 -27.59 10.65 -0.80
CA GLY A 203 -28.98 10.98 -0.97
C GLY A 203 -29.84 10.19 0.01
N LYS A 204 -31.06 10.67 0.29
CA LYS A 204 -31.96 10.03 1.27
C LYS A 204 -32.31 8.59 0.86
N ASN A 205 -32.54 8.36 -0.43
CA ASN A 205 -32.90 7.03 -0.93
C ASN A 205 -31.71 6.06 -0.86
N ASP A 206 -30.51 6.54 -1.18
CA ASP A 206 -29.27 5.76 -1.04
C ASP A 206 -28.93 5.43 0.43
N ALA A 207 -29.14 6.37 1.36
CA ALA A 207 -28.96 6.11 2.79
C ALA A 207 -29.92 5.02 3.30
N ASP A 208 -31.20 5.09 2.91
CA ASP A 208 -32.19 4.08 3.27
C ASP A 208 -31.87 2.70 2.66
N ARG A 209 -31.31 2.67 1.44
CA ARG A 209 -30.84 1.44 0.79
C ARG A 209 -29.68 0.80 1.53
N ILE A 210 -28.68 1.60 1.93
CA ILE A 210 -27.53 1.12 2.71
C ILE A 210 -28.02 0.54 4.03
N LYS A 211 -28.90 1.24 4.76
CA LYS A 211 -29.45 0.75 6.01
C LYS A 211 -30.16 -0.60 5.83
N LYS A 212 -30.99 -0.74 4.80
CA LYS A 212 -31.65 -2.02 4.47
C LYS A 212 -30.63 -3.11 4.12
N LEU A 213 -29.57 -2.77 3.40
CA LEU A 213 -28.50 -3.71 3.04
C LEU A 213 -27.79 -4.21 4.30
N THR A 214 -27.40 -3.31 5.20
CA THR A 214 -26.79 -3.67 6.49
C THR A 214 -27.71 -4.56 7.31
N GLU A 215 -29.01 -4.24 7.42
CA GLU A 215 -29.98 -5.09 8.12
C GLU A 215 -30.10 -6.49 7.48
N ILE A 216 -29.99 -6.61 6.16
CA ILE A 216 -30.01 -7.90 5.46
C ILE A 216 -28.72 -8.66 5.71
N GLU A 217 -27.56 -8.00 5.64
CA GLU A 217 -26.25 -8.58 5.89
C GLU A 217 -26.14 -9.09 7.33
N GLU A 218 -26.59 -8.32 8.32
CA GLU A 218 -26.67 -8.75 9.73
C GLU A 218 -27.57 -9.98 9.89
N LYS A 219 -28.72 -10.02 9.19
CA LYS A 219 -29.59 -11.20 9.17
C LYS A 219 -28.91 -12.40 8.50
N ILE A 220 -28.13 -12.21 7.43
CA ILE A 220 -27.42 -13.30 6.75
C ILE A 220 -26.27 -13.82 7.62
N ALA A 221 -25.52 -12.91 8.25
CA ALA A 221 -24.40 -13.24 9.12
C ALA A 221 -24.82 -13.93 10.42
N ASN A 222 -26.08 -13.78 10.84
CA ASN A 222 -26.61 -14.44 12.03
C ASN A 222 -26.75 -15.97 11.82
N PRO A 223 -25.94 -16.81 12.49
CA PRO A 223 -25.95 -18.26 12.30
C PRO A 223 -27.23 -18.94 12.82
N LYS A 224 -28.03 -18.23 13.62
CA LYS A 224 -29.28 -18.74 14.22
C LYS A 224 -30.52 -18.47 13.38
N ARG A 225 -30.40 -17.90 12.18
CA ARG A 225 -31.57 -17.51 11.37
C ARG A 225 -32.44 -18.66 10.86
N TYR A 226 -31.89 -19.88 10.80
CA TYR A 226 -32.58 -21.08 10.32
C TYR A 226 -32.86 -22.12 11.42
N PHE A 227 -32.70 -21.75 12.69
CA PHE A 227 -33.04 -22.59 13.85
C PHE A 227 -34.17 -21.98 14.67
#